data_AF-A0A529JWB4-F1
#
_entry.id   AF-A0A529JWB4-F1
#
_cell.length_a   1.000
_cell.length_b   1.000
_cell.length_c   1.000
_cell.angle_alpha   90.00
_cell.angle_beta   90.00
_cell.angle_gamma   90.00
#
_symmetry.space_group_name_H-M   'P 1'
#
loop_
_entity.id
_entity.type
_entity.pdbx_description
1 polymer ?
#
loop_
_entity_poly.entity_id
_entity_poly.type
_entity_poly.pdbx_seq_one_letter_code
_entity_poly.pdbx_strand_id
1 'polypeptide(L)'
;QTGAVLRTIDSNRIVTGVTWIDGELWHGTWEGDESDVRRIDPETGKVLEKLEMPPGRGVSGLESNGGDQFFCGGGNSGKVRAIRRPRRAPRSVS
;
A
#
# COMPACT_ATOMS: atom_id res chain seq x y z
N GLN A 1 16.13 21.96 -10.39
CA GLN A 1 15.72 21.05 -9.29
C GLN A 1 16.09 19.63 -9.67
N THR A 2 16.47 18.81 -8.69
CA THR A 2 16.82 17.39 -8.90
C THR A 2 15.94 16.52 -8.02
N GLY A 3 15.88 15.22 -8.31
CA GLY A 3 15.24 14.22 -7.44
C GLY A 3 16.10 13.86 -6.23
N ALA A 4 16.57 14.85 -5.47
CA ALA A 4 17.38 14.61 -4.28
C ALA A 4 16.59 13.76 -3.26
N VAL A 5 17.21 12.69 -2.78
CA VAL A 5 16.61 11.79 -1.80
C VAL A 5 16.62 12.46 -0.44
N LEU A 6 15.44 12.68 0.15
CA LEU A 6 15.29 13.30 1.48
C LEU A 6 15.30 12.26 2.62
N ARG A 7 14.74 11.08 2.36
CA ARG A 7 14.64 9.97 3.31
C ARG A 7 14.50 8.66 2.56
N THR A 8 14.97 7.59 3.18
CA THR A 8 14.71 6.21 2.77
C THR A 8 13.88 5.52 3.83
N ILE A 9 12.87 4.75 3.39
CA ILE A 9 12.06 3.90 4.26
C ILE A 9 12.24 2.47 3.76
N ASP A 10 12.74 1.59 4.64
CA ASP A 10 13.00 0.21 4.27
C ASP A 10 11.72 -0.61 4.25
N SER A 11 11.62 -1.49 3.25
CA SER A 11 10.61 -2.53 3.15
C SER A 11 11.31 -3.88 3.07
N ASN A 12 10.82 -4.86 3.82
CA ASN A 12 11.32 -6.23 3.75
C ASN A 12 10.76 -7.03 2.55
N ARG A 13 10.05 -6.37 1.63
CA ARG A 13 9.55 -6.92 0.36
C ARG A 13 9.63 -5.88 -0.77
N ILE A 14 9.64 -6.32 -2.02
CA ILE A 14 9.60 -5.44 -3.20
C ILE A 14 8.35 -4.56 -3.20
N VAL A 15 8.55 -3.25 -3.12
CA VAL A 15 7.48 -2.24 -3.20
C VAL A 15 7.10 -2.02 -4.67
N THR A 16 5.80 -2.05 -4.96
CA THR A 16 5.28 -1.96 -6.34
C THR A 16 4.40 -0.73 -6.59
N GLY A 17 3.89 -0.09 -5.54
CA GLY A 17 3.11 1.12 -5.62
C GLY A 17 2.91 1.74 -4.24
N VAL A 18 2.66 3.04 -4.20
CA VAL A 18 2.50 3.82 -2.96
C VAL A 18 1.30 4.76 -3.11
N THR A 19 0.55 4.97 -2.04
CA THR A 19 -0.54 5.94 -1.98
C THR A 19 -0.64 6.55 -0.58
N TRP A 20 -1.20 7.75 -0.52
CA TRP A 20 -1.53 8.43 0.73
C TRP A 20 -3.03 8.63 0.82
N ILE A 21 -3.61 8.30 1.98
CA ILE A 21 -5.01 8.58 2.28
C ILE A 21 -5.19 8.86 3.76
N ASP A 22 -5.88 9.94 4.10
CA ASP A 22 -6.13 10.39 5.49
C ASP A 22 -4.86 10.49 6.36
N GLY A 23 -3.75 10.91 5.75
CA GLY A 23 -2.44 11.00 6.43
C GLY A 23 -1.76 9.65 6.69
N GLU A 24 -2.26 8.58 6.08
CA GLU A 24 -1.71 7.23 6.19
C GLU A 24 -0.94 6.88 4.93
N LEU A 25 0.32 6.46 5.08
CA LEU A 25 1.13 5.95 4.00
C LEU A 25 0.86 4.45 3.81
N TRP A 26 0.44 4.10 2.59
CA TRP A 26 0.21 2.73 2.18
C TRP A 26 1.08 2.35 0.98
N HIS A 27 1.54 1.10 0.93
CA HIS A 27 2.26 0.57 -0.22
C HIS A 27 1.86 -0.88 -0.55
N GLY A 28 1.91 -1.23 -1.83
CA GLY A 28 1.77 -2.60 -2.31
C GLY A 28 3.12 -3.32 -2.30
N THR A 29 3.10 -4.64 -2.10
CA THR A 29 4.27 -5.50 -2.30
C THR A 29 3.92 -6.72 -3.15
N TRP A 30 4.90 -7.25 -3.89
CA TRP A 30 4.73 -8.49 -4.64
C TRP A 30 6.06 -9.19 -4.91
N GLU A 31 6.20 -10.44 -4.44
CA GLU A 31 7.33 -11.33 -4.73
C GLU A 31 6.82 -12.76 -4.91
N GLY A 32 7.20 -13.42 -6.01
CA GLY A 32 6.68 -14.75 -6.36
C GLY A 32 5.16 -14.74 -6.47
N ASP A 33 4.50 -15.65 -5.75
CA ASP A 33 3.04 -15.80 -5.73
C ASP A 33 2.34 -15.04 -4.59
N GLU A 34 3.11 -14.31 -3.79
CA GLU A 34 2.64 -13.61 -2.60
C GLU A 34 2.68 -12.10 -2.79
N SER A 35 1.63 -11.43 -2.33
CA SER A 35 1.51 -9.98 -2.35
C SER A 35 0.67 -9.51 -1.17
N ASP A 36 0.94 -8.28 -0.73
CA ASP A 36 0.17 -7.63 0.32
C ASP A 36 0.09 -6.12 0.10
N VAL A 37 -0.87 -5.47 0.76
CA VAL A 37 -0.97 -4.02 0.86
C VAL A 37 -0.73 -3.64 2.31
N ARG A 38 0.20 -2.73 2.56
CA ARG A 38 0.68 -2.42 3.90
C ARG A 38 0.49 -0.96 4.21
N ARG A 39 0.03 -0.70 5.43
CA ARG A 39 0.19 0.61 6.04
C ARG A 39 1.52 0.64 6.77
N ILE A 40 2.29 1.69 6.56
CA ILE A 40 3.54 1.89 7.27
C ILE A 40 3.53 3.23 7.99
N ASP A 41 4.25 3.27 9.10
CA ASP A 41 4.63 4.52 9.74
C ASP A 41 5.68 5.22 8.85
N PRO A 42 5.42 6.45 8.36
CA PRO A 42 6.32 7.11 7.42
C PRO A 42 7.64 7.59 8.08
N GLU A 43 7.70 7.63 9.41
CA GLU A 43 8.89 8.01 10.13
C GLU A 43 9.82 6.81 10.38
N THR A 44 9.25 5.69 10.77
CA THR A 44 10.01 4.54 11.25
C THR A 44 10.06 3.38 10.26
N GLY A 45 9.20 3.39 9.22
CA GLY A 45 9.01 2.25 8.32
C GLY A 45 8.29 1.06 8.96
N LYS A 46 7.86 1.17 10.22
CA LYS A 46 7.15 0.09 10.92
C LYS A 46 5.85 -0.23 10.20
N VAL A 47 5.65 -1.51 9.86
CA VAL A 47 4.36 -1.99 9.35
C VAL A 47 3.32 -1.89 10.46
N LEU A 48 2.31 -1.06 10.24
CA LEU A 48 1.19 -0.82 11.16
C LEU A 48 0.03 -1.74 10.85
N GLU A 49 -0.15 -2.12 9.58
CA GLU A 49 -1.23 -2.96 9.11
C GLU A 49 -0.83 -3.67 7.83
N LYS A 50 -1.34 -4.89 7.62
CA LYS A 50 -1.11 -5.69 6.42
C LYS A 50 -2.43 -6.29 5.94
N LEU A 51 -2.68 -6.17 4.64
CA LEU A 51 -3.77 -6.80 3.92
C LEU A 51 -3.18 -7.82 2.96
N GLU A 52 -3.22 -9.08 3.35
CA GLU A 52 -2.75 -10.17 2.49
C GLU A 52 -3.71 -10.35 1.32
N MET A 53 -3.15 -10.43 0.12
CA MET A 53 -3.93 -10.75 -1.07
C MET A 53 -4.13 -12.27 -1.16
N PRO A 54 -5.24 -12.72 -1.77
CA PRO A 54 -5.40 -14.14 -2.06
C PRO A 54 -4.24 -14.68 -2.90
N PRO A 55 -3.86 -15.97 -2.78
CA PRO A 55 -2.76 -16.56 -3.55
C PRO A 55 -2.85 -16.26 -5.05
N GLY A 56 -1.71 -15.93 -5.66
CA GLY A 56 -1.62 -15.62 -7.09
C GLY A 56 -2.26 -14.28 -7.50
N ARG A 57 -2.57 -13.39 -6.54
CA ARG A 57 -3.10 -12.04 -6.82
C ARG A 57 -2.05 -10.96 -6.61
N GLY A 58 -1.11 -10.89 -7.55
CA GLY A 58 -0.10 -9.84 -7.57
C GLY A 58 -0.65 -8.42 -7.45
N VAL A 59 0.15 -7.56 -6.81
CA VAL A 59 -0.07 -6.11 -6.70
C VAL A 59 1.10 -5.44 -7.42
N SER A 60 0.91 -5.03 -8.67
CA SER A 60 1.94 -4.37 -9.48
C SER A 60 1.94 -2.84 -9.33
N GLY A 61 0.99 -2.31 -8.57
CA GLY A 61 0.76 -0.89 -8.32
C GLY A 61 -0.43 -0.74 -7.38
N LEU A 62 -0.51 0.39 -6.69
CA LEU A 62 -1.50 0.66 -5.66
C LEU A 62 -1.93 2.12 -5.73
N GLU A 63 -3.23 2.38 -5.73
CA GLU A 63 -3.80 3.73 -5.59
C GLU A 63 -5.09 3.72 -4.77
N SER A 64 -5.39 4.81 -4.07
CA SER A 64 -6.68 5.00 -3.37
C SER A 64 -7.68 5.75 -4.26
N ASN A 65 -8.99 5.48 -4.08
CA ASN A 65 -10.03 6.34 -4.64
C ASN A 65 -10.36 7.57 -3.77
N GLY A 66 -9.58 7.84 -2.71
CA GLY A 66 -9.90 8.87 -1.73
C GLY A 66 -10.95 8.45 -0.69
N GLY A 67 -11.48 7.22 -0.78
CA GLY A 67 -12.55 6.70 0.07
C GLY A 67 -12.15 5.44 0.80
N ASP A 68 -12.99 4.40 0.69
CA ASP A 68 -12.84 3.13 1.39
C ASP A 68 -12.27 2.01 0.50
N GLN A 69 -11.62 2.36 -0.61
CA GLN A 69 -11.05 1.37 -1.53
C GLN A 69 -9.60 1.69 -1.93
N PHE A 70 -8.85 0.61 -2.12
CA PHE A 70 -7.60 0.60 -2.86
C PHE A 70 -7.78 -0.14 -4.19
N PHE A 71 -7.08 0.33 -5.22
CA PHE A 71 -7.04 -0.23 -6.55
C PHE A 71 -5.66 -0.83 -6.79
N CYS A 72 -5.61 -2.16 -6.90
CA CYS A 72 -4.39 -2.92 -7.05
C CYS A 72 -4.21 -3.37 -8.50
N GLY A 73 -3.12 -2.96 -9.14
CA GLY A 73 -2.73 -3.46 -10.46
C GLY A 73 -2.37 -4.94 -10.40
N GLY A 74 -2.76 -5.72 -11.40
CA GLY A 74 -2.64 -7.19 -11.40
C GLY A 74 -1.46 -7.74 -12.19
N GLY A 75 -0.48 -6.92 -12.56
CA GLY A 75 0.66 -7.30 -13.42
C GLY A 75 0.23 -8.05 -14.67
N ASN A 76 0.78 -9.26 -14.84
CA ASN A 76 0.54 -10.14 -15.99
C ASN A 76 -0.93 -10.52 -16.22
N SER A 77 -1.81 -10.35 -15.22
CA SER A 77 -3.23 -10.61 -15.42
C SER A 77 -3.95 -9.51 -16.21
N GLY A 78 -3.36 -8.31 -16.37
CA GLY A 78 -3.98 -7.16 -17.04
C GLY A 78 -5.21 -6.60 -16.30
N LYS A 79 -5.49 -7.07 -15.08
CA LYS A 79 -6.68 -6.68 -14.30
C LYS A 79 -6.33 -5.68 -13.22
N VAL A 80 -7.28 -4.81 -12.88
CA VAL A 80 -7.28 -4.01 -11.66
C VAL A 80 -8.28 -4.63 -10.68
N ARG A 81 -7.91 -4.70 -9.40
CA ARG A 81 -8.77 -5.22 -8.33
C ARG A 81 -9.00 -4.14 -7.29
N ALA A 82 -10.27 -3.86 -6.99
CA ALA A 82 -10.61 -3.05 -5.85
C ALA A 82 -10.59 -3.92 -4.58
N ILE A 83 -9.89 -3.50 -3.54
CA ILE A 83 -9.95 -4.08 -2.20
C ILE A 83 -10.45 -3.01 -1.23
N ARG A 84 -11.11 -3.43 -0.14
CA ARG A 84 -11.58 -2.50 0.89
C ARG A 84 -10.40 -1.98 1.71
N ARG A 85 -10.33 -0.67 1.88
CA ARG A 85 -9.49 -0.02 2.89
C ARG A 85 -10.14 -0.19 4.26
N PRO A 86 -9.41 -0.68 5.27
CA PRO A 86 -9.88 -0.72 6.66
C PRO A 86 -10.29 0.68 7.13
N ARG A 87 -11.55 0.86 7.56
CA ARG A 87 -11.99 2.10 8.20
C ARG A 87 -11.49 2.12 9.63
N ARG A 88 -10.73 3.16 10.01
CA ARG A 88 -10.58 3.50 11.42
C ARG A 88 -11.84 4.16 11.94
N ALA A 89 -12.15 3.91 13.21
CA ALA A 89 -12.99 4.83 13.96
C ALA A 89 -12.32 6.21 13.93
N PRO A 90 -13.06 7.31 13.74
CA PRO A 90 -12.48 8.64 13.77
C PRO A 90 -11.67 8.79 15.05
N ARG A 91 -10.42 9.24 14.95
CA ARG A 91 -9.67 9.69 16.12
C ARG A 91 -10.52 10.78 16.77
N SER A 92 -10.97 10.57 18.00
CA SER A 92 -11.51 11.64 18.83
C SER A 92 -10.41 12.69 18.94
N VAL A 93 -10.62 13.83 18.27
CA VAL A 93 -9.76 14.99 18.46
C VAL A 93 -10.12 15.55 19.84
N SER A 94 -9.17 15.50 20.76
CA SER A 94 -9.20 16.26 22.02
C SER A 94 -8.83 17.70 21.77
#